data_AF-A0A0X3XH42-F1
#
_entry.id   AF-A0A0X3XH42-F1
#
_cell.length_a   1.000
_cell.length_b   1.000
_cell.length_c   1.000
_cell.angle_alpha   90.00
_cell.angle_beta   90.00
_cell.angle_gamma   90.00
#
_symmetry.space_group_name_H-M   'P 1'
#
loop_
_entity.id
_entity.type
_entity.pdbx_description
1 polymer ?
#
loop_
_entity_poly.entity_id
_entity_poly.type
_entity_poly.pdbx_seq_one_letter_code
_entity_poly.pdbx_strand_id
1 'polypeptide(L)'
;MERVLGISFQVTDDGRDPTGGYRFWFENDEMSVHVIVDDPEEGWPLDKVPATALPISRSEQVATWEIAEKLHDGLNALDTYLLIALDQFGTPVTANFDIGDDW
;
A
#
# COMPACT_ATOMS: atom_id res chain seq x y z
N MET A 1 6.08 -8.64 12.98
CA MET A 1 5.53 -7.26 12.92
C MET A 1 6.47 -6.45 12.08
N GLU A 2 6.04 -6.04 10.89
CA GLU A 2 6.71 -5.01 10.12
C GLU A 2 6.13 -3.65 10.52
N ARG A 3 7.00 -2.65 10.62
CA ARG A 3 6.67 -1.28 11.03
C ARG A 3 6.94 -0.36 9.86
N VAL A 4 5.88 0.19 9.29
CA VAL A 4 5.97 1.23 8.26
C VAL A 4 5.38 2.48 8.89
N LEU A 5 6.09 3.62 8.88
CA LEU A 5 5.65 4.86 9.53
C LEU A 5 5.34 4.76 11.03
N GLY A 6 5.88 3.76 11.74
CA GLY A 6 5.51 3.49 13.14
C GLY A 6 4.12 2.85 13.32
N ILE A 7 3.40 2.61 12.21
CA ILE A 7 2.15 1.89 12.15
C ILE A 7 2.46 0.39 12.22
N SER A 8 1.71 -0.33 13.05
CA SER A 8 1.77 -1.79 13.14
C SER A 8 0.52 -2.34 12.46
N PHE A 9 0.70 -3.04 11.34
CA PHE A 9 -0.42 -3.63 10.64
C PHE A 9 -0.92 -4.87 11.37
N GLN A 10 -2.24 -4.98 11.47
CA GLN A 10 -2.88 -6.24 11.82
C GLN A 10 -2.94 -7.12 10.59
N VAL A 11 -2.72 -8.40 10.84
CA VAL A 11 -2.86 -9.46 9.86
C VAL A 11 -4.21 -10.10 10.15
N THR A 12 -5.14 -10.10 9.20
CA THR A 12 -6.35 -10.92 9.31
C THR A 12 -5.99 -12.37 8.99
N ASP A 13 -6.29 -13.32 9.89
CA ASP A 13 -5.87 -14.73 9.79
C ASP A 13 -4.33 -14.92 9.73
N ASP A 14 -3.82 -15.64 8.74
CA ASP A 14 -2.38 -15.75 8.41
C ASP A 14 -1.91 -14.63 7.45
N GLY A 15 -2.82 -13.74 7.07
CA GLY A 15 -2.56 -12.60 6.18
C GLY A 15 -2.74 -12.91 4.72
N ARG A 16 -3.06 -14.17 4.39
CA ARG A 16 -3.18 -14.64 3.02
C ARG A 16 -4.46 -14.10 2.38
N ASP A 17 -4.34 -13.49 1.21
CA ASP A 17 -5.52 -13.19 0.42
C ASP A 17 -5.95 -14.43 -0.39
N PRO A 18 -7.25 -14.79 -0.45
CA PRO A 18 -7.74 -15.97 -1.16
C PRO A 18 -7.40 -16.00 -2.66
N THR A 19 -7.06 -14.85 -3.25
CA THR A 19 -6.67 -14.72 -4.65
C THR A 19 -5.16 -14.80 -4.89
N GLY A 20 -4.36 -14.90 -3.82
CA GLY A 20 -2.90 -14.83 -3.86
C GLY A 20 -2.36 -13.59 -3.14
N GLY A 21 -1.09 -13.61 -2.75
CA GLY A 21 -0.48 -12.52 -1.99
C GLY A 21 -0.93 -12.41 -0.53
N TYR A 22 -0.74 -11.22 0.04
CA TYR A 22 -0.98 -10.89 1.44
C TYR A 22 -1.77 -9.59 1.55
N ARG A 23 -2.71 -9.54 2.49
CA ARG A 23 -3.46 -8.34 2.83
C ARG A 23 -3.21 -7.93 4.27
N PHE A 24 -2.82 -6.67 4.42
CA PHE A 24 -2.55 -6.03 5.70
C PHE A 24 -3.56 -4.91 5.93
N TRP A 25 -4.00 -4.78 7.18
CA TRP A 25 -4.98 -3.78 7.57
C TRP A 25 -4.52 -3.02 8.80
N PHE A 26 -4.73 -1.72 8.78
CA PHE A 26 -4.61 -0.87 9.96
C PHE A 26 -5.77 0.10 9.99
N GLU A 27 -6.35 0.29 11.16
CA GLU A 27 -7.40 1.28 11.36
C GLU A 27 -7.26 1.92 12.75
N ASN A 28 -7.43 3.22 12.79
CA ASN A 28 -7.62 4.01 14.01
C ASN A 28 -8.66 5.12 13.77
N ASP A 29 -8.82 6.02 14.73
CA ASP A 29 -9.79 7.12 14.62
C ASP A 29 -9.46 8.13 13.51
N GLU A 30 -8.20 8.19 13.07
CA GLU A 30 -7.71 9.17 12.11
C GLU A 30 -7.65 8.63 10.67
N MET A 31 -7.41 7.32 10.50
CA MET A 31 -7.19 6.72 9.20
C MET A 31 -7.50 5.23 9.18
N SER A 32 -7.70 4.75 7.96
CA SER A 32 -7.78 3.35 7.61
C SER A 32 -6.79 3.10 6.48
N VAL A 33 -6.06 1.98 6.52
CA VAL A 33 -5.03 1.64 5.54
C VAL A 33 -5.14 0.16 5.20
N HIS A 34 -5.34 -0.12 3.92
CA HIS A 34 -5.10 -1.45 3.35
C HIS A 34 -3.77 -1.44 2.59
N VAL A 35 -2.99 -2.49 2.78
CA VAL A 35 -1.86 -2.80 1.90
C VAL A 35 -2.05 -4.21 1.37
N ILE A 36 -2.00 -4.36 0.05
CA ILE A 36 -2.09 -5.64 -0.65
C ILE A 36 -0.74 -5.85 -1.30
N VAL A 37 -0.10 -6.99 -1.03
CA VAL A 37 1.22 -7.35 -1.57
C VAL A 37 1.07 -8.68 -2.29
N ASP A 38 1.47 -8.76 -3.56
CA ASP A 38 1.39 -10.01 -4.31
C ASP A 38 2.41 -11.04 -3.81
N ASP A 39 2.30 -12.28 -4.31
CA ASP A 39 3.35 -13.26 -4.06
C ASP A 39 4.65 -12.90 -4.79
N PRO A 40 5.80 -13.14 -4.16
CA PRO A 40 7.05 -13.15 -4.89
C PRO A 40 7.04 -14.31 -5.89
N GLU A 41 7.10 -13.98 -7.18
CA GLU A 41 7.20 -14.93 -8.29
C GLU A 41 8.45 -14.66 -9.13
N GLU A 42 9.00 -15.71 -9.75
CA GLU A 42 10.14 -15.55 -10.65
C GLU A 42 9.68 -14.85 -11.94
N GLY A 43 10.36 -13.76 -12.32
CA GLY A 43 10.03 -12.99 -13.53
C GLY A 43 9.25 -11.71 -13.29
N TRP A 44 9.00 -11.30 -12.03
CA TRP A 44 8.49 -9.96 -11.75
C TRP A 44 9.42 -8.88 -12.32
N PRO A 45 8.88 -7.76 -12.83
CA PRO A 45 9.69 -6.64 -13.28
C PRO A 45 10.58 -6.10 -12.15
N LEU A 46 11.84 -5.81 -12.49
CA LEU A 46 12.82 -5.20 -11.58
C LEU A 46 13.12 -6.04 -10.32
N ASP A 47 12.77 -7.33 -10.32
CA ASP A 47 12.88 -8.22 -9.15
C ASP A 47 12.11 -7.71 -7.92
N LYS A 48 11.06 -6.91 -8.12
CA LYS A 48 10.24 -6.33 -7.06
C LYS A 48 8.85 -6.95 -6.98
N VAL A 49 8.33 -7.08 -5.78
CA VAL A 49 6.98 -7.61 -5.54
C VAL A 49 5.96 -6.49 -5.67
N PRO A 50 4.87 -6.64 -6.45
CA PRO A 50 3.84 -5.62 -6.51
C PRO A 50 3.19 -5.38 -5.16
N ALA A 51 2.94 -4.12 -4.88
CA ALA A 51 2.19 -3.71 -3.71
C ALA A 51 1.23 -2.56 -4.08
N THR A 52 0.01 -2.66 -3.57
CA THR A 52 -1.00 -1.61 -3.66
C THR A 52 -1.36 -1.13 -2.27
N ALA A 53 -1.25 0.18 -2.06
CA ALA A 53 -1.66 0.85 -0.83
C ALA A 53 -2.96 1.65 -1.05
N LEU A 54 -3.97 1.40 -0.22
CA LEU A 54 -5.25 2.12 -0.23
C LEU A 54 -5.52 2.73 1.14
N PRO A 55 -4.94 3.91 1.44
CA PRO A 55 -5.32 4.68 2.61
C PRO A 55 -6.64 5.40 2.41
N ILE A 56 -7.36 5.60 3.51
CA ILE A 56 -8.56 6.41 3.60
C ILE A 56 -8.40 7.28 4.84
N SER A 57 -8.42 8.60 4.66
CA SER A 57 -8.49 9.51 5.81
C SER A 57 -9.87 9.43 6.45
N ARG A 58 -9.90 9.35 7.78
CA ARG A 58 -11.10 9.48 8.62
C ARG A 58 -11.13 10.82 9.37
N SER A 59 -10.10 11.64 9.17
CA SER A 59 -9.92 12.94 9.79
C SER A 59 -10.37 14.07 8.87
N GLU A 60 -11.00 15.10 9.43
CA GLU A 60 -11.30 16.34 8.69
C GLU A 60 -10.06 17.21 8.43
N GLN A 61 -8.93 16.91 9.09
CA GLN A 61 -7.72 17.75 9.05
C GLN A 61 -6.67 17.25 8.06
N VAL A 62 -6.66 15.96 7.74
CA VAL A 62 -5.65 15.33 6.89
C VAL A 62 -6.34 14.76 5.68
N ALA A 63 -5.88 15.11 4.48
CA ALA A 63 -6.45 14.57 3.26
C ALA A 63 -5.89 13.16 2.97
N THR A 64 -6.70 12.32 2.30
CA THR A 64 -6.29 10.95 1.92
C THR A 64 -4.99 10.92 1.12
N TRP A 65 -4.78 11.88 0.21
CA TRP A 65 -3.58 11.94 -0.63
C TRP A 65 -2.29 12.14 0.18
N GLU A 66 -2.33 12.93 1.26
CA GLU A 66 -1.16 13.13 2.14
C GLU A 66 -0.77 11.84 2.86
N ILE A 67 -1.75 11.01 3.21
CA ILE A 67 -1.52 9.70 3.83
C ILE A 67 -0.93 8.75 2.78
N ALA A 68 -1.46 8.78 1.55
CA ALA A 68 -0.95 7.98 0.44
C ALA A 68 0.52 8.28 0.13
N GLU A 69 0.91 9.54 0.03
CA GLU A 69 2.31 9.92 -0.19
C GLU A 69 3.23 9.44 0.94
N LYS A 70 2.86 9.68 2.20
CA LYS A 70 3.68 9.23 3.35
C LYS A 70 3.82 7.71 3.38
N LEU A 71 2.74 6.99 3.13
CA LEU A 71 2.74 5.52 3.11
C LEU A 71 3.58 4.99 1.97
N HIS A 72 3.48 5.64 0.80
CA HIS A 72 4.32 5.35 -0.35
C HIS A 72 5.79 5.54 -0.01
N ASP A 73 6.20 6.69 0.51
CA ASP A 73 7.59 6.97 0.89
C ASP A 73 8.14 5.92 1.87
N GLY A 74 7.35 5.56 2.88
CA GLY A 74 7.72 4.58 3.89
C GLY A 74 7.93 3.17 3.34
N LEU A 75 7.04 2.71 2.45
CA LEU A 75 7.14 1.40 1.80
C LEU A 75 8.21 1.39 0.70
N ASN A 76 8.33 2.46 -0.06
CA ASN A 76 9.30 2.59 -1.14
C ASN A 76 10.75 2.58 -0.61
N ALA A 77 10.98 3.12 0.59
CA ALA A 77 12.28 3.07 1.25
C ALA A 77 12.78 1.65 1.57
N LEU A 78 11.90 0.64 1.53
CA LEU A 78 12.28 -0.76 1.71
C LEU A 78 12.93 -1.36 0.46
N ASP A 79 12.78 -0.71 -0.71
CA ASP A 79 13.29 -1.13 -2.03
C ASP A 79 12.86 -2.54 -2.49
N THR A 80 11.90 -3.16 -1.81
CA THR A 80 11.37 -4.49 -2.11
C THR A 80 10.21 -4.46 -3.11
N TYR A 81 9.48 -3.34 -3.17
CA TYR A 81 8.15 -3.30 -3.78
C TYR A 81 8.07 -2.47 -5.05
N LEU A 82 7.32 -2.97 -6.03
CA LEU A 82 6.80 -2.18 -7.15
C LEU A 82 5.47 -1.59 -6.68
N LEU A 83 5.49 -0.32 -6.26
CA LEU A 83 4.50 0.24 -5.35
C LEU A 83 3.66 1.32 -6.01
N ILE A 84 2.35 1.19 -5.87
CA ILE A 84 1.36 2.22 -6.19
C ILE A 84 0.50 2.52 -4.95
N ALA A 85 0.28 3.80 -4.68
CA ALA A 85 -0.66 4.27 -3.68
C ALA A 85 -1.86 4.94 -4.37
N LEU A 86 -3.06 4.50 -4.02
CA LEU A 86 -4.32 4.93 -4.61
C LEU A 86 -5.13 5.75 -3.60
N ASP A 87 -5.99 6.63 -4.10
CA ASP A 87 -7.04 7.23 -3.28
C ASP A 87 -8.22 6.25 -3.06
N GLN A 88 -9.22 6.70 -2.29
CA GLN A 88 -10.43 5.94 -1.99
C GLN A 88 -11.30 5.58 -3.21
N PHE A 89 -11.03 6.17 -4.39
CA PHE A 89 -11.72 5.88 -5.64
C PHE A 89 -10.90 4.97 -6.56
N GLY A 90 -9.71 4.54 -6.12
CA GLY A 90 -8.78 3.75 -6.93
C GLY A 90 -7.93 4.60 -7.88
N THR A 91 -7.92 5.93 -7.72
CA THR A 91 -7.12 6.83 -8.56
C THR A 91 -5.67 6.81 -8.08
N PRO A 92 -4.67 6.66 -8.97
CA PRO A 92 -3.28 6.79 -8.59
C PRO A 92 -2.96 8.15 -7.99
N VAL A 93 -2.38 8.14 -6.78
CA VAL A 93 -1.80 9.34 -6.15
C VAL A 93 -0.30 9.40 -6.41
N THR A 94 0.39 8.27 -6.21
CA THR A 94 1.84 8.17 -6.43
C THR A 94 2.24 6.72 -6.72
N ALA A 95 3.30 6.53 -7.52
CA ALA A 95 3.94 5.25 -7.74
C ALA A 95 5.44 5.39 -7.95
N ASN A 96 6.18 4.31 -7.69
CA ASN A 96 7.63 4.26 -7.94
C ASN A 96 7.99 3.70 -9.33
N PHE A 97 7.00 3.62 -10.22
CA PHE A 97 7.12 3.21 -11.60
C PHE A 97 6.22 4.07 -12.49
N ASP A 98 6.48 4.04 -13.79
CA ASP A 98 5.70 4.79 -14.77
C ASP A 98 4.32 4.14 -14.94
N ILE A 99 3.27 4.90 -14.66
CA ILE A 99 1.88 4.51 -14.91
C ILE A 99 1.48 5.25 -16.18
N GLY A 100 1.31 4.51 -17.29
CA GLY A 100 0.96 5.14 -18.57
C GLY A 100 -0.32 5.98 -18.50
N ASP A 101 -0.46 6.93 -19.42
CA ASP A 101 -1.55 7.94 -19.46
C ASP A 101 -2.98 7.37 -19.65
N ASP A 102 -3.16 6.06 -19.87
CA ASP A 102 -4.46 5.41 -20.15
C ASP A 102 -5.10 4.80 -18.89
N TRP A 103 -5.51 5.63 -17.93
CA TRP A 103 -6.29 5.21 -16.75
C TRP A 103 -7.74 5.71 -16.79
#